data_AF-A0A0W8FRW2-F1
#
_entry.id   AF-A0A0W8FRW2-F1
#
_cell.length_a   1.000
_cell.length_b   1.000
_cell.length_c   1.000
_cell.angle_alpha   90.00
_cell.angle_beta   90.00
_cell.angle_gamma   90.00
#
_symmetry.space_group_name_H-M   'P 1'
#
loop_
_entity.id
_entity.type
_entity.pdbx_description
1 polymer ?
#
loop_
_entity_poly.entity_id
_entity_poly.type
_entity_poly.pdbx_seq_one_letter_code
_entity_poly.pdbx_strand_id
1 'polypeptide(L)'
;MPSPRDFERLKEACLELEATISEIGQGDIEDQYHAYYTAIAIFVLLAEWKHAIRNAEPDAQRFLSSAKLKASEVDKSLSFTADERLATFLDQVEDLKSVDELTAIQDQLKRWTLPLLLFVNLLDRGFGGFRVPISNVSSAEPEKLETTVAFLKFDIDGDPAKHLNYLKPGTSYDLTIEVRVSNWPKGANALSLTPVTIDIRERNWLPIFRFEKPEGDGPFIFTGTGRAVLEVAHSFGSRPYEFLYAAEFDDTSSSCQDVAIIGHRRLRLEGSDVTSNPLTGFSNVDRHLLSVRDKLRTFPGLHSDDIANTMTILGGLGNIAAQALKGGLFEAGTSEQQFQNKTTEMLRNRSDIGEHLQSHPEAAGGVTDLIFRDIPIELKVENNKVLFPKDCTKFFDQTAAYAIGLGKRIGVLSILESSPKSAPLGIVEDDIEVFAHQTGQSTVLIVVVVVRGGFPKPSSYSR
;
A
#
# COMPACT_ATOMS: atom_id res chain seq x y z
N MET A 1 26.54 7.52 28.24
CA MET A 1 26.54 6.70 29.47
C MET A 1 25.11 6.71 30.01
N PRO A 2 24.37 5.59 30.03
CA PRO A 2 23.00 5.61 30.54
C PRO A 2 22.99 5.66 32.07
N SER A 3 22.40 6.71 32.63
CA SER A 3 22.17 6.91 34.06
C SER A 3 21.11 5.93 34.59
N PRO A 4 21.00 5.67 35.91
CA PRO A 4 19.89 4.89 36.49
C PRO A 4 18.51 5.39 36.06
N ARG A 5 18.40 6.69 35.77
CA ARG A 5 17.19 7.35 35.26
C ARG A 5 16.78 6.89 33.86
N ASP A 6 17.71 6.35 33.07
CA ASP A 6 17.44 5.93 31.69
C ASP A 6 16.77 4.55 31.61
N PHE A 7 16.98 3.68 32.62
CA PHE A 7 16.27 2.41 32.71
C PHE A 7 14.80 2.62 33.11
N GLU A 8 14.54 3.43 34.15
CA GLU A 8 13.17 3.75 34.56
C GLU A 8 12.38 4.43 33.44
N ARG A 9 13.00 5.36 32.70
CA ARG A 9 12.39 5.99 31.52
C ARG A 9 12.07 4.99 30.40
N LEU A 10 12.91 3.98 30.19
CA LEU A 10 12.65 2.93 29.22
C LEU A 10 11.45 2.07 29.63
N LYS A 11 11.33 1.77 30.93
CA LYS A 11 10.21 0.99 31.48
C LYS A 11 8.90 1.77 31.39
N GLU A 12 8.89 3.05 31.75
CA GLU A 12 7.74 3.94 31.59
C GLU A 12 7.31 4.04 30.12
N ALA A 13 8.24 4.29 29.21
CA ALA A 13 7.95 4.38 27.77
C ALA A 13 7.41 3.04 27.19
N CYS A 14 7.89 1.90 27.70
CA CYS A 14 7.37 0.60 27.29
C CYS A 14 5.92 0.37 27.74
N LEU A 15 5.54 0.85 28.92
CA LEU A 15 4.16 0.77 29.44
C LEU A 15 3.22 1.71 28.68
N GLU A 16 3.68 2.93 28.34
CA GLU A 16 2.92 3.86 27.49
C GLU A 16 2.70 3.26 26.09
N LEU A 17 3.71 2.60 25.55
CA LEU A 17 3.59 1.88 24.29
C LEU A 17 2.60 0.71 24.41
N GLU A 18 2.65 -0.10 25.47
CA GLU A 18 1.70 -1.19 25.72
C GLU A 18 0.24 -0.71 25.71
N ALA A 19 -0.03 0.42 26.36
CA ALA A 19 -1.36 1.04 26.36
C ALA A 19 -1.81 1.39 24.93
N THR A 20 -0.93 1.98 24.13
CA THR A 20 -1.19 2.32 22.72
C THR A 20 -1.41 1.07 21.86
N ILE A 21 -0.60 0.02 22.08
CA ILE A 21 -0.69 -1.27 21.37
C ILE A 21 -1.99 -2.01 21.71
N SER A 22 -2.55 -1.80 22.89
CA SER A 22 -3.81 -2.42 23.31
C SER A 22 -5.04 -1.83 22.61
N GLU A 23 -4.88 -0.71 21.88
CA GLU A 23 -5.95 -0.02 21.18
C GLU A 23 -5.93 -0.28 19.66
N ILE A 24 -4.78 -0.72 19.12
CA ILE A 24 -4.61 -1.00 17.69
C ILE A 24 -5.09 -2.41 17.32
N GLY A 25 -5.69 -2.52 16.13
CA GLY A 25 -6.26 -3.73 15.55
C GLY A 25 -5.22 -4.60 14.87
N GLN A 26 -5.63 -5.29 13.79
CA GLN A 26 -4.74 -6.11 12.98
C GLN A 26 -4.48 -5.44 11.61
N GLY A 27 -3.27 -5.65 11.08
CA GLY A 27 -2.85 -5.16 9.77
C GLY A 27 -1.34 -4.94 9.70
N ASP A 28 -0.82 -4.59 8.51
CA ASP A 28 0.62 -4.52 8.25
C ASP A 28 1.37 -3.44 9.07
N ILE A 29 0.68 -2.37 9.47
CA ILE A 29 1.25 -1.31 10.30
C ILE A 29 1.22 -1.75 11.76
N GLU A 30 0.07 -2.26 12.19
CA GLU A 30 -0.21 -2.76 13.53
C GLU A 30 0.77 -3.87 13.88
N ASP A 31 1.00 -4.79 12.95
CA ASP A 31 1.93 -5.89 13.09
C ASP A 31 3.36 -5.39 13.32
N GLN A 32 3.81 -4.32 12.64
CA GLN A 32 5.12 -3.74 12.90
C GLN A 32 5.22 -3.13 14.31
N TYR A 33 4.12 -2.56 14.81
CA TYR A 33 4.02 -2.02 16.16
C TYR A 33 3.97 -3.13 17.22
N HIS A 34 3.19 -4.19 17.00
CA HIS A 34 3.17 -5.38 17.85
C HIS A 34 4.53 -6.08 17.87
N ALA A 35 5.21 -6.16 16.73
CA ALA A 35 6.54 -6.74 16.62
C ALA A 35 7.58 -5.94 17.39
N TYR A 36 7.61 -4.62 17.21
CA TYR A 36 8.50 -3.74 17.94
C TYR A 36 8.19 -3.73 19.44
N TYR A 37 6.91 -3.71 19.83
CA TYR A 37 6.49 -3.80 21.22
C TYR A 37 6.96 -5.11 21.87
N THR A 38 6.78 -6.24 21.19
CA THR A 38 7.26 -7.54 21.67
C THR A 38 8.77 -7.50 21.89
N ALA A 39 9.53 -6.95 20.94
CA ALA A 39 10.98 -6.83 21.05
C ALA A 39 11.40 -5.90 22.20
N ILE A 40 10.80 -4.72 22.33
CA ILE A 40 11.18 -3.75 23.37
C ILE A 40 10.78 -4.24 24.77
N ALA A 41 9.65 -4.94 24.91
CA ALA A 41 9.21 -5.52 26.18
C ALA A 41 10.17 -6.63 26.67
N ILE A 42 10.70 -7.45 25.76
CA ILE A 42 11.77 -8.42 26.06
C ILE A 42 13.08 -7.68 26.38
N PHE A 43 13.40 -6.63 25.63
CA PHE A 43 14.62 -5.85 25.85
C PHE A 43 14.63 -5.13 27.20
N VAL A 44 13.48 -4.71 27.74
CA VAL A 44 13.38 -4.16 29.10
C VAL A 44 13.94 -5.13 30.14
N LEU A 45 13.64 -6.44 30.03
CA LEU A 45 14.20 -7.46 30.92
C LEU A 45 15.72 -7.60 30.75
N LEU A 46 16.24 -7.46 29.53
CA LEU A 46 17.68 -7.48 29.26
C LEU A 46 18.39 -6.24 29.78
N ALA A 47 17.75 -5.08 29.70
CA ALA A 47 18.24 -3.84 30.30
C ALA A 47 18.26 -3.94 31.83
N GLU A 48 17.26 -4.60 32.42
CA GLU A 48 17.18 -4.89 33.85
C GLU A 48 18.27 -5.87 34.28
N TRP A 49 18.57 -6.90 33.46
CA TRP A 49 19.70 -7.81 33.68
C TRP A 49 21.03 -7.05 33.77
N LYS A 50 21.30 -6.16 32.81
CA LYS A 50 22.50 -5.30 32.82
C LYS A 50 22.54 -4.37 34.02
N HIS A 51 21.39 -3.81 34.42
CA HIS A 51 21.26 -2.94 35.58
C HIS A 51 21.57 -3.70 36.89
N ALA A 52 20.96 -4.87 37.06
CA ALA A 52 21.12 -5.74 38.22
C ALA A 52 22.57 -6.24 38.39
N ILE A 53 23.23 -6.64 37.29
CA ILE A 53 24.68 -6.98 37.31
C ILE A 53 25.51 -5.78 37.76
N ARG A 54 25.23 -4.58 37.23
CA ARG A 54 25.98 -3.36 37.58
C ARG A 54 25.83 -3.00 39.05
N ASN A 55 24.66 -3.27 39.65
CA ASN A 55 24.38 -2.98 41.05
C ASN A 55 24.75 -4.14 42.00
N ALA A 56 25.31 -5.24 41.48
CA ALA A 56 25.58 -6.47 42.23
C ALA A 56 24.34 -7.00 42.98
N GLU A 57 23.17 -6.89 42.34
CA GLU A 57 21.93 -7.42 42.90
C GLU A 57 21.96 -8.95 42.95
N PRO A 58 21.40 -9.56 44.01
CA PRO A 58 21.29 -11.00 44.10
C PRO A 58 20.36 -11.53 42.99
N ASP A 59 20.74 -12.65 42.39
CA ASP A 59 19.95 -13.35 41.37
C ASP A 59 19.67 -12.53 40.09
N ALA A 60 20.60 -11.66 39.67
CA ALA A 60 20.48 -10.89 38.42
C ALA A 60 20.19 -11.78 37.19
N GLN A 61 20.65 -13.04 37.20
CA GLN A 61 20.47 -13.99 36.11
C GLN A 61 18.99 -14.31 35.81
N ARG A 62 18.09 -14.14 36.79
CA ARG A 62 16.64 -14.35 36.61
C ARG A 62 16.06 -13.53 35.46
N PHE A 63 16.58 -12.32 35.24
CA PHE A 63 16.11 -11.40 34.20
C PHE A 63 16.47 -11.90 32.80
N LEU A 64 17.68 -12.45 32.61
CA LEU A 64 18.06 -13.10 31.36
C LEU A 64 17.21 -14.35 31.11
N SER A 65 17.03 -15.20 32.13
CA SER A 65 16.20 -16.40 32.01
C SER A 65 14.76 -16.06 31.65
N SER A 66 14.19 -15.00 32.24
CA SER A 66 12.84 -14.53 31.92
C SER A 66 12.75 -13.96 30.51
N ALA A 67 13.75 -13.20 30.05
CA ALA A 67 13.80 -12.68 28.69
C ALA A 67 13.83 -13.81 27.65
N LYS A 68 14.67 -14.84 27.86
CA LYS A 68 14.73 -16.01 26.99
C LYS A 68 13.43 -16.81 26.99
N LEU A 69 12.81 -16.99 28.16
CA LEU A 69 11.52 -17.66 28.26
C LEU A 69 10.45 -16.90 27.47
N LYS A 70 10.32 -15.58 27.68
CA LYS A 70 9.38 -14.75 26.92
C LYS A 70 9.63 -14.79 25.42
N ALA A 71 10.90 -14.80 24.99
CA ALA A 71 11.25 -14.94 23.58
C ALA A 71 10.79 -16.29 23.00
N SER A 72 10.95 -17.38 23.74
CA SER A 72 10.52 -18.72 23.33
C SER A 72 9.00 -18.91 23.32
N GLU A 73 8.27 -18.13 24.11
CA GLU A 73 6.80 -18.17 24.24
C GLU A 73 6.08 -17.30 23.20
N VAL A 74 6.80 -16.53 22.38
CA VAL A 74 6.19 -15.74 21.30
C VAL A 74 5.50 -16.68 20.31
N ASP A 75 4.18 -16.54 20.18
CA ASP A 75 3.36 -17.38 19.33
C ASP A 75 3.62 -17.09 17.84
N LYS A 76 4.36 -18.00 17.20
CA LYS A 76 4.74 -17.94 15.77
C LYS A 76 3.55 -18.02 14.79
N SER A 77 2.33 -18.25 15.29
CA SER A 77 1.11 -18.22 14.46
C SER A 77 0.53 -16.81 14.29
N LEU A 78 0.97 -15.83 15.08
CA LEU A 78 0.50 -14.44 15.01
C LEU A 78 1.16 -13.70 13.84
N SER A 79 0.40 -12.87 13.13
CA SER A 79 0.82 -12.17 11.92
C SER A 79 2.08 -11.31 12.10
N PHE A 80 2.19 -10.60 13.23
CA PHE A 80 3.37 -9.78 13.54
C PHE A 80 4.68 -10.57 13.69
N THR A 81 4.61 -11.88 13.92
CA THR A 81 5.82 -12.72 14.04
C THR A 81 6.50 -13.01 12.71
N ALA A 82 5.86 -12.65 11.59
CA ALA A 82 6.48 -12.68 10.27
C ALA A 82 7.47 -11.51 10.04
N ASP A 83 7.56 -10.52 10.94
CA ASP A 83 8.55 -9.45 10.82
C ASP A 83 9.98 -9.98 11.01
N GLU A 84 10.79 -9.91 9.94
CA GLU A 84 12.17 -10.40 9.92
C GLU A 84 13.05 -9.76 11.00
N ARG A 85 12.77 -8.50 11.39
CA ARG A 85 13.52 -7.79 12.43
C ARG A 85 13.21 -8.36 13.81
N LEU A 86 11.95 -8.78 14.05
CA LEU A 86 11.56 -9.48 15.27
C LEU A 86 12.19 -10.87 15.31
N ALA A 87 12.13 -11.64 14.21
CA ALA A 87 12.74 -12.96 14.15
C ALA A 87 14.25 -12.90 14.47
N THR A 88 14.97 -11.98 13.81
CA THR A 88 16.40 -11.75 14.07
C THR A 88 16.66 -11.34 15.52
N PHE A 89 15.80 -10.50 16.10
CA PHE A 89 15.90 -10.10 17.51
C PHE A 89 15.71 -11.32 18.44
N LEU A 90 14.70 -12.14 18.22
CA LEU A 90 14.41 -13.31 19.06
C LEU A 90 15.55 -14.33 19.03
N ASP A 91 16.11 -14.61 17.85
CA ASP A 91 17.27 -15.50 17.70
C ASP A 91 18.48 -14.97 18.49
N GLN A 92 18.75 -13.65 18.41
CA GLN A 92 19.82 -13.03 19.20
C GLN A 92 19.59 -13.12 20.71
N VAL A 93 18.35 -13.01 21.17
CA VAL A 93 18.01 -13.15 22.61
C VAL A 93 18.21 -14.59 23.07
N GLU A 94 17.83 -15.57 22.26
CA GLU A 94 18.01 -16.99 22.56
C GLU A 94 19.50 -17.36 22.67
N ASP A 95 20.33 -16.86 21.75
CA ASP A 95 21.77 -17.10 21.71
C ASP A 95 22.60 -16.24 22.68
N LEU A 96 21.98 -15.24 23.33
CA LEU A 96 22.66 -14.26 24.18
C LEU A 96 23.40 -14.93 25.36
N LYS A 97 24.71 -14.65 25.50
CA LYS A 97 25.57 -15.21 26.57
C LYS A 97 26.21 -14.13 27.44
N SER A 98 26.43 -12.94 26.91
CA SER A 98 27.14 -11.86 27.60
C SER A 98 26.39 -10.52 27.54
N VAL A 99 26.62 -9.68 28.56
CA VAL A 99 26.07 -8.32 28.64
C VAL A 99 26.62 -7.41 27.52
N ASP A 100 27.81 -7.70 27.01
CA ASP A 100 28.45 -6.90 25.96
C ASP A 100 27.71 -6.99 24.61
N GLU A 101 27.06 -8.14 24.37
CA GLU A 101 26.26 -8.42 23.17
C GLU A 101 24.97 -7.58 23.12
N LEU A 102 24.51 -7.05 24.26
CA LEU A 102 23.32 -6.18 24.33
C LEU A 102 23.46 -4.89 23.52
N THR A 103 24.67 -4.44 23.25
CA THR A 103 24.90 -3.21 22.47
C THR A 103 24.42 -3.38 21.03
N ALA A 104 24.64 -4.56 20.43
CA ALA A 104 24.17 -4.86 19.09
C ALA A 104 22.65 -4.93 19.01
N ILE A 105 22.02 -5.60 19.99
CA ILE A 105 20.56 -5.67 20.14
C ILE A 105 19.96 -4.26 20.30
N GLN A 106 20.57 -3.43 21.15
CA GLN A 106 20.15 -2.06 21.37
C GLN A 106 20.21 -1.21 20.08
N ASP A 107 21.28 -1.34 19.31
CA ASP A 107 21.43 -0.58 18.06
C ASP A 107 20.49 -1.06 16.96
N GLN A 108 20.13 -2.35 16.93
CA GLN A 108 19.08 -2.88 16.07
C GLN A 108 17.72 -2.24 16.41
N LEU A 109 17.34 -2.20 17.69
CA LEU A 109 16.09 -1.57 18.13
C LEU A 109 16.04 -0.08 17.78
N LYS A 110 17.14 0.67 17.96
CA LYS A 110 17.20 2.11 17.60
C LYS A 110 17.03 2.38 16.11
N ARG A 111 17.45 1.43 15.26
CA ARG A 111 17.32 1.53 13.80
C ARG A 111 15.96 1.06 13.31
N TRP A 112 15.13 0.53 14.18
CA TRP A 112 13.80 0.07 13.84
C TRP A 112 12.89 1.28 13.60
N THR A 113 12.75 1.66 12.33
CA THR A 113 11.86 2.75 11.92
C THR A 113 10.42 2.26 11.96
N LEU A 114 9.62 2.85 12.85
CA LEU A 114 8.18 2.63 12.89
C LEU A 114 7.46 3.59 11.93
N PRO A 115 6.48 3.11 11.14
CA PRO A 115 5.63 3.98 10.33
C PRO A 115 4.75 4.87 11.24
N LEU A 116 4.36 6.05 10.77
CA LEU A 116 3.44 6.91 11.54
C LEU A 116 2.07 6.24 11.68
N LEU A 117 1.47 6.29 12.89
CA LEU A 117 0.15 5.70 13.22
C LEU A 117 -1.05 6.38 12.54
N LEU A 118 -0.83 7.21 11.52
CA LEU A 118 -1.88 7.99 10.85
C LEU A 118 -2.99 7.08 10.28
N PHE A 119 -2.65 5.85 9.88
CA PHE A 119 -3.55 4.93 9.18
C PHE A 119 -3.82 3.62 9.92
N VAL A 120 -3.59 3.59 11.23
CA VAL A 120 -3.76 2.38 12.03
C VAL A 120 -5.26 2.02 12.16
N ASN A 121 -5.58 0.75 11.99
CA ASN A 121 -6.82 0.11 12.39
C ASN A 121 -6.86 0.08 13.91
N LEU A 122 -8.00 0.42 14.50
CA LEU A 122 -8.23 0.27 15.94
C LEU A 122 -9.06 -1.00 16.17
N LEU A 123 -8.91 -1.64 17.33
CA LEU A 123 -9.72 -2.81 17.68
C LEU A 123 -11.20 -2.43 17.72
N ASP A 124 -11.99 -3.05 16.84
CA ASP A 124 -13.44 -2.99 16.88
C ASP A 124 -13.91 -3.79 18.10
N ARG A 125 -14.23 -3.12 19.21
CA ARG A 125 -14.88 -3.76 20.36
C ARG A 125 -16.31 -4.08 19.97
N GLY A 126 -16.50 -5.18 19.25
CA GLY A 126 -17.81 -5.76 18.98
C GLY A 126 -18.55 -6.00 20.29
N PHE A 127 -19.58 -5.19 20.56
CA PHE A 127 -20.47 -5.36 21.70
C PHE A 127 -21.37 -6.59 21.48
N GLY A 128 -20.81 -7.78 21.69
CA GLY A 128 -21.59 -8.98 22.01
C GLY A 128 -22.31 -8.77 23.34
N GLY A 129 -23.63 -8.91 23.34
CA GLY A 129 -24.51 -8.52 24.44
C GLY A 129 -24.08 -9.01 25.82
N PHE A 130 -23.72 -8.08 26.70
CA PHE A 130 -23.60 -8.34 28.12
C PHE A 130 -25.00 -8.32 28.76
N ARG A 131 -25.60 -9.50 28.93
CA ARG A 131 -26.55 -9.72 30.02
C ARG A 131 -25.75 -9.77 31.33
N VAL A 132 -25.84 -8.71 32.12
CA VAL A 132 -25.28 -8.68 33.48
C VAL A 132 -26.22 -9.47 34.40
N PRO A 133 -25.73 -10.46 35.18
CA PRO A 133 -26.47 -10.96 36.32
C PRO A 133 -26.45 -9.88 37.40
N ILE A 134 -27.65 -9.44 37.81
CA ILE A 134 -27.84 -8.49 38.90
C ILE A 134 -27.21 -9.07 40.17
N SER A 135 -26.21 -8.39 40.72
CA SER A 135 -25.84 -8.54 42.12
C SER A 135 -25.80 -7.15 42.77
N ASN A 136 -26.73 -6.97 43.72
CA ASN A 136 -26.88 -5.79 44.54
C ASN A 136 -25.71 -5.69 45.53
N VAL A 137 -24.82 -4.70 45.40
CA VAL A 137 -24.25 -4.00 46.57
C VAL A 137 -23.88 -2.57 46.17
N SER A 138 -24.38 -1.61 46.95
CA SER A 138 -24.18 -0.17 46.86
C SER A 138 -22.76 0.27 47.24
N SER A 139 -22.16 1.22 46.50
CA SER A 139 -21.73 2.55 47.00
C SER A 139 -20.83 3.28 45.98
N ALA A 140 -21.20 4.53 45.69
CA ALA A 140 -20.45 5.63 45.04
C ALA A 140 -19.59 5.30 43.80
N GLU A 141 -20.11 5.61 42.59
CA GLU A 141 -19.31 5.61 41.36
C GLU A 141 -18.49 6.91 41.21
N PRO A 142 -17.20 6.82 40.80
CA PRO A 142 -16.47 7.95 40.22
C PRO A 142 -17.09 8.31 38.86
N GLU A 143 -17.11 9.60 38.49
CA GLU A 143 -17.61 10.07 37.19
C GLU A 143 -16.89 9.32 36.06
N LYS A 144 -17.61 8.41 35.38
CA LYS A 144 -17.16 7.79 34.14
C LYS A 144 -17.10 8.89 33.08
N LEU A 145 -15.90 9.19 32.58
CA LEU A 145 -15.73 9.94 31.35
C LEU A 145 -16.44 9.17 30.22
N GLU A 146 -17.58 9.68 29.75
CA GLU A 146 -18.31 9.08 28.64
C GLU A 146 -17.56 9.36 27.32
N THR A 147 -16.78 8.42 26.81
CA THR A 147 -16.12 8.52 25.50
C THR A 147 -17.16 8.70 24.40
N THR A 148 -17.11 9.82 23.65
CA THR A 148 -18.00 10.06 22.52
C THR A 148 -17.52 9.36 21.25
N VAL A 149 -18.43 8.64 20.61
CA VAL A 149 -18.19 7.91 19.36
C VAL A 149 -18.92 8.58 18.18
N ALA A 150 -18.21 8.80 17.06
CA ALA A 150 -18.79 9.32 15.82
C ALA A 150 -18.64 8.34 14.64
N PHE A 151 -19.75 7.91 14.04
CA PHE A 151 -19.77 7.09 12.82
C PHE A 151 -19.88 7.92 11.57
N LEU A 152 -18.96 7.72 10.61
CA LEU A 152 -18.92 8.44 9.34
C LEU A 152 -19.29 7.54 8.17
N LYS A 153 -20.12 8.06 7.27
CA LYS A 153 -20.40 7.52 5.94
C LYS A 153 -20.25 8.65 4.90
N PHE A 154 -19.64 8.35 3.77
CA PHE A 154 -19.48 9.28 2.66
C PHE A 154 -20.27 8.82 1.44
N ASP A 155 -20.94 9.76 0.78
CA ASP A 155 -21.53 9.61 -0.54
C ASP A 155 -20.94 10.69 -1.48
N ILE A 156 -20.60 10.33 -2.72
CA ILE A 156 -20.08 11.22 -3.76
C ILE A 156 -21.09 11.27 -4.90
N ASP A 157 -21.62 12.45 -5.22
CA ASP A 157 -22.69 12.66 -6.21
C ASP A 157 -23.92 11.75 -5.97
N GLY A 158 -24.19 11.44 -4.70
CA GLY A 158 -25.29 10.58 -4.27
C GLY A 158 -24.99 9.08 -4.25
N ASP A 159 -23.83 8.65 -4.76
CA ASP A 159 -23.39 7.26 -4.71
C ASP A 159 -22.49 6.99 -3.48
N PRO A 160 -22.66 5.86 -2.76
CA PRO A 160 -21.79 5.52 -1.65
C PRO A 160 -20.32 5.47 -2.03
N ALA A 161 -19.48 6.15 -1.24
CA ALA A 161 -18.04 6.16 -1.45
C ALA A 161 -17.48 4.73 -1.30
N LYS A 162 -16.77 4.30 -2.34
CA LYS A 162 -16.11 2.99 -2.43
C LYS A 162 -14.77 3.03 -1.70
N HIS A 163 -14.11 1.87 -1.60
CA HIS A 163 -12.73 1.77 -1.11
C HIS A 163 -11.75 2.64 -1.91
N LEU A 164 -12.02 2.85 -3.20
CA LEU A 164 -11.31 3.75 -4.10
C LEU A 164 -12.32 4.47 -4.99
N ASN A 165 -12.30 5.80 -5.01
CA ASN A 165 -13.21 6.61 -5.80
C ASN A 165 -12.44 7.36 -6.88
N TYR A 166 -12.91 7.29 -8.12
CA TYR A 166 -12.28 7.94 -9.26
C TYR A 166 -12.93 9.31 -9.46
N LEU A 167 -12.14 10.37 -9.29
CA LEU A 167 -12.60 11.74 -9.52
C LEU A 167 -11.75 12.37 -10.61
N LYS A 168 -12.40 13.09 -11.51
CA LYS A 168 -11.70 13.88 -12.52
C LYS A 168 -11.13 15.14 -11.85
N PRO A 169 -9.82 15.40 -11.96
CA PRO A 169 -9.23 16.63 -11.47
C PRO A 169 -9.86 17.88 -12.09
N GLY A 170 -9.93 18.97 -11.32
CA GLY A 170 -10.57 20.22 -11.69
C GLY A 170 -12.09 20.16 -11.81
N THR A 171 -12.72 19.02 -11.45
CA THR A 171 -14.18 18.86 -11.46
C THR A 171 -14.70 18.89 -10.03
N SER A 172 -15.81 19.61 -9.81
CA SER A 172 -16.47 19.70 -8.51
C SER A 172 -17.50 18.60 -8.35
N TYR A 173 -17.38 17.86 -7.26
CA TYR A 173 -18.29 16.78 -6.85
C TYR A 173 -19.04 17.17 -5.58
N ASP A 174 -20.28 16.69 -5.42
CA ASP A 174 -21.01 16.78 -4.16
C ASP A 174 -20.51 15.68 -3.22
N LEU A 175 -19.79 16.07 -2.17
CA LEU A 175 -19.41 15.17 -1.08
C LEU A 175 -20.41 15.32 0.06
N THR A 176 -21.19 14.28 0.28
CA THR A 176 -22.13 14.19 1.40
C THR A 176 -21.54 13.32 2.50
N ILE A 177 -21.56 13.83 3.73
CA ILE A 177 -21.19 13.10 4.93
C ILE A 177 -22.44 12.84 5.76
N GLU A 178 -22.61 11.61 6.22
CA GLU A 178 -23.52 11.27 7.31
C GLU A 178 -22.68 10.96 8.54
N VAL A 179 -22.95 11.68 9.63
CA VAL A 179 -22.29 11.46 10.92
C VAL A 179 -23.31 11.06 11.98
N ARG A 180 -23.03 9.97 12.71
CA ARG A 180 -23.84 9.52 13.85
C ARG A 180 -23.04 9.62 15.13
N VAL A 181 -23.51 10.41 16.08
CA VAL A 181 -22.81 10.72 17.34
C VAL A 181 -23.56 10.06 18.50
N SER A 182 -22.85 9.29 19.34
CA SER A 182 -23.45 8.55 20.46
C SER A 182 -24.01 9.44 21.56
N ASN A 183 -23.25 10.45 21.97
CA ASN A 183 -23.57 11.39 23.04
C ASN A 183 -22.90 12.73 22.73
N TRP A 184 -23.43 13.83 23.27
CA TRP A 184 -22.88 15.16 23.06
C TRP A 184 -22.25 15.67 24.36
N PRO A 185 -20.94 15.94 24.41
CA PRO A 185 -20.26 16.37 25.63
C PRO A 185 -20.89 17.61 26.28
N LYS A 186 -20.87 17.66 27.61
CA LYS A 186 -21.34 18.83 28.36
C LYS A 186 -20.36 19.99 28.12
N GLY A 187 -20.85 21.11 27.59
CA GLY A 187 -20.05 22.31 27.32
C GLY A 187 -19.68 22.51 25.85
N ALA A 188 -19.75 21.46 25.02
CA ALA A 188 -19.56 21.56 23.58
C ALA A 188 -20.80 22.14 22.89
N ASN A 189 -20.60 23.04 21.93
CA ASN A 189 -21.68 23.69 21.16
C ASN A 189 -21.76 23.18 19.72
N ALA A 190 -20.64 22.77 19.15
CA ALA A 190 -20.55 22.26 17.79
C ALA A 190 -19.54 21.11 17.65
N LEU A 191 -19.83 20.24 16.68
CA LEU A 191 -18.92 19.22 16.16
C LEU A 191 -18.37 19.70 14.81
N SER A 192 -17.05 19.66 14.66
CA SER A 192 -16.35 19.96 13.41
C SER A 192 -15.69 18.71 12.85
N LEU A 193 -15.90 18.44 11.56
CA LEU A 193 -15.28 17.35 10.81
C LEU A 193 -14.33 17.96 9.77
N THR A 194 -13.03 17.74 9.95
CA THR A 194 -11.97 18.39 9.15
C THR A 194 -11.15 17.34 8.40
N PRO A 195 -10.87 17.54 7.08
CA PRO A 195 -9.98 16.68 6.34
C PRO A 195 -8.52 16.84 6.79
N VAL A 196 -7.85 15.71 6.99
CA VAL A 196 -6.45 15.54 7.34
C VAL A 196 -5.77 14.79 6.21
N THR A 197 -4.70 15.37 5.68
CA THR A 197 -3.88 14.84 4.60
C THR A 197 -2.40 15.14 4.92
N ILE A 198 -1.49 14.45 4.25
CA ILE A 198 -0.04 14.61 4.38
C ILE A 198 0.43 15.91 3.70
N ASP A 199 -0.25 16.36 2.64
CA ASP A 199 0.11 17.58 1.90
C ASP A 199 -0.85 18.74 2.24
N ILE A 200 -0.30 19.83 2.77
CA ILE A 200 -1.08 21.02 3.16
C ILE A 200 -1.83 21.65 1.98
N ARG A 201 -1.34 21.49 0.74
CA ARG A 201 -1.98 22.02 -0.47
C ARG A 201 -3.31 21.33 -0.77
N GLU A 202 -3.46 20.09 -0.33
CA GLU A 202 -4.64 19.27 -0.57
C GLU A 202 -5.74 19.51 0.47
N ARG A 203 -5.43 20.19 1.60
CA ARG A 203 -6.36 20.36 2.73
C ARG A 203 -7.68 21.02 2.32
N ASN A 204 -7.64 21.95 1.37
CA ASN A 204 -8.82 22.71 0.91
C ASN A 204 -9.59 22.03 -0.22
N TRP A 205 -9.14 20.85 -0.68
CA TRP A 205 -9.82 20.11 -1.75
C TRP A 205 -11.12 19.48 -1.27
N LEU A 206 -11.22 19.22 0.03
CA LEU A 206 -12.40 18.64 0.65
C LEU A 206 -13.04 19.63 1.64
N PRO A 207 -14.36 19.58 1.81
CA PRO A 207 -15.08 20.49 2.69
C PRO A 207 -14.84 20.16 4.17
N ILE A 208 -14.91 21.20 5.00
CA ILE A 208 -15.06 21.07 6.46
C ILE A 208 -16.55 21.05 6.76
N PHE A 209 -17.01 20.11 7.57
CA PHE A 209 -18.41 20.05 8.01
C PHE A 209 -18.51 20.49 9.46
N ARG A 210 -19.48 21.34 9.77
CA ARG A 210 -19.76 21.78 11.15
C ARG A 210 -21.23 21.54 11.46
N PHE A 211 -21.49 20.91 12.59
CA PHE A 211 -22.83 20.61 13.08
C PHE A 211 -23.00 21.23 14.46
N GLU A 212 -24.06 22.01 14.64
CA GLU A 212 -24.40 22.61 15.93
C GLU A 212 -25.15 21.60 16.80
N LYS A 213 -25.07 21.77 18.12
CA LYS A 213 -25.73 20.89 19.09
C LYS A 213 -27.25 20.85 18.85
N PRO A 214 -27.83 19.66 18.62
CA PRO A 214 -29.27 19.50 18.47
C PRO A 214 -29.98 19.49 19.84
N GLU A 215 -31.29 19.76 19.84
CA GLU A 215 -32.14 19.58 21.02
C GLU A 215 -32.47 18.10 21.25
N GLY A 216 -32.52 17.66 22.52
CA GLY A 216 -32.89 16.30 22.91
C GLY A 216 -31.72 15.44 23.40
N ASP A 217 -32.03 14.17 23.72
CA ASP A 217 -31.06 13.16 24.14
C ASP A 217 -30.71 12.24 22.96
N GLY A 218 -29.42 11.87 22.84
CA GLY A 218 -28.86 11.15 21.68
C GLY A 218 -29.39 9.72 21.48
N PRO A 219 -28.98 9.03 20.39
CA PRO A 219 -27.93 9.39 19.44
C PRO A 219 -28.38 10.41 18.38
N PHE A 220 -27.44 11.21 17.90
CA PHE A 220 -27.69 12.25 16.92
C PHE A 220 -27.19 11.85 15.54
N ILE A 221 -28.00 12.09 14.50
CA ILE A 221 -27.63 11.84 13.11
C ILE A 221 -27.64 13.18 12.38
N PHE A 222 -26.54 13.49 11.72
CA PHE A 222 -26.42 14.68 10.89
C PHE A 222 -26.00 14.31 9.49
N THR A 223 -26.42 15.13 8.53
CA THR A 223 -26.00 15.04 7.15
C THR A 223 -25.51 16.41 6.71
N GLY A 224 -24.35 16.47 6.08
CA GLY A 224 -23.81 17.68 5.49
C GLY A 224 -23.37 17.40 4.06
N THR A 225 -23.58 18.36 3.16
CA THR A 225 -23.10 18.28 1.78
C THR A 225 -22.19 19.46 1.50
N GLY A 226 -21.01 19.18 0.96
CA GLY A 226 -20.02 20.18 0.56
C GLY A 226 -19.43 19.83 -0.79
N ARG A 227 -18.61 20.74 -1.34
CA ARG A 227 -17.96 20.54 -2.63
C ARG A 227 -16.56 19.96 -2.46
N ALA A 228 -16.30 18.85 -3.13
CA ALA A 228 -14.97 18.26 -3.24
C ALA A 228 -14.39 18.52 -4.64
N VAL A 229 -13.14 18.99 -4.71
CA VAL A 229 -12.42 19.25 -5.97
C VAL A 229 -10.99 18.76 -5.83
N LEU A 230 -10.61 17.71 -6.57
CA LEU A 230 -9.19 17.37 -6.71
C LEU A 230 -8.57 18.38 -7.67
N GLU A 231 -7.75 19.32 -7.19
CA GLU A 231 -7.21 20.37 -8.08
C GLU A 231 -6.15 19.83 -9.06
N VAL A 232 -5.37 18.82 -8.63
CA VAL A 232 -4.22 18.33 -9.39
C VAL A 232 -4.37 16.84 -9.69
N ALA A 233 -4.12 16.47 -10.95
CA ALA A 233 -3.95 15.08 -11.34
C ALA A 233 -2.62 14.57 -10.78
N HIS A 234 -2.65 13.49 -10.00
CA HIS A 234 -1.40 12.79 -9.65
C HIS A 234 -0.85 12.04 -10.87
N SER A 235 0.47 11.80 -10.87
CA SER A 235 1.08 11.00 -11.94
C SER A 235 0.53 9.58 -11.91
N PHE A 236 0.48 8.93 -13.07
CA PHE A 236 -0.17 7.63 -13.22
C PHE A 236 0.34 6.56 -12.23
N GLY A 237 1.63 6.59 -11.84
CA GLY A 237 2.22 5.67 -10.87
C GLY A 237 2.08 6.08 -9.40
N SER A 238 1.62 7.30 -9.10
CA SER A 238 1.47 7.82 -7.74
C SER A 238 0.38 7.06 -6.99
N ARG A 239 0.42 7.06 -5.65
CA ARG A 239 -0.69 6.52 -4.85
C ARG A 239 -1.94 7.42 -4.96
N PRO A 240 -3.15 6.88 -4.78
CA PRO A 240 -4.36 7.70 -4.65
C PRO A 240 -4.18 8.76 -3.54
N TYR A 241 -4.84 9.90 -3.69
CA TYR A 241 -4.94 10.86 -2.60
C TYR A 241 -5.70 10.25 -1.44
N GLU A 242 -5.28 10.60 -0.24
CA GLU A 242 -5.81 10.01 0.96
C GLU A 242 -6.14 11.08 1.98
N PHE A 243 -7.41 11.09 2.36
CA PHE A 243 -7.94 12.03 3.34
C PHE A 243 -8.54 11.26 4.49
N LEU A 244 -8.15 11.64 5.70
CA LEU A 244 -8.82 11.22 6.92
C LEU A 244 -9.72 12.35 7.40
N TYR A 245 -10.93 12.05 7.88
CA TYR A 245 -11.73 13.07 8.58
C TYR A 245 -11.51 12.95 10.07
N ALA A 246 -10.97 14.02 10.66
CA ALA A 246 -10.89 14.20 12.11
C ALA A 246 -12.17 14.88 12.62
N ALA A 247 -12.59 14.54 13.83
CA ALA A 247 -13.81 15.02 14.46
C ALA A 247 -13.45 15.63 15.80
N GLU A 248 -13.85 16.88 16.00
CA GLU A 248 -13.50 17.66 17.17
C GLU A 248 -14.72 18.45 17.65
N PHE A 249 -15.01 18.40 18.96
CA PHE A 249 -15.95 19.34 19.57
C PHE A 249 -15.24 20.65 19.93
N ASP A 250 -15.96 21.76 19.85
CA ASP A 250 -15.46 23.07 20.27
C ASP A 250 -15.51 23.25 21.80
N ASP A 251 -14.67 22.53 22.55
CA ASP A 251 -14.61 22.77 24.00
C ASP A 251 -13.83 24.06 24.35
N THR A 252 -14.43 24.86 25.22
CA THR A 252 -13.92 26.11 25.80
C THR A 252 -13.28 25.92 27.18
N SER A 253 -13.23 24.69 27.71
CA SER A 253 -12.84 24.39 29.08
C SER A 253 -11.70 23.38 29.23
N SER A 254 -10.49 23.70 28.72
CA SER A 254 -9.18 23.14 29.12
C SER A 254 -8.96 21.60 29.11
N SER A 255 -9.97 20.79 28.82
CA SER A 255 -9.87 19.35 28.63
C SER A 255 -10.48 19.03 27.26
N CYS A 256 -9.65 19.04 26.21
CA CYS A 256 -10.01 18.40 24.95
C CYS A 256 -10.39 16.95 25.26
N GLN A 257 -11.68 16.64 25.28
CA GLN A 257 -12.12 15.26 25.31
C GLN A 257 -12.03 14.73 23.88
N ASP A 258 -11.07 13.86 23.64
CA ASP A 258 -10.85 13.22 22.35
C ASP A 258 -12.12 12.47 21.91
N VAL A 259 -12.64 12.81 20.72
CA VAL A 259 -13.78 12.11 20.12
C VAL A 259 -13.24 10.90 19.38
N ALA A 260 -13.64 9.69 19.80
CA ALA A 260 -13.30 8.48 19.08
C ALA A 260 -14.14 8.38 17.80
N ILE A 261 -13.51 8.50 16.63
CA ILE A 261 -14.20 8.32 15.33
C ILE A 261 -14.17 6.85 14.96
N ILE A 262 -15.33 6.24 14.77
CA ILE A 262 -15.48 4.82 14.39
C ILE A 262 -16.24 4.73 13.08
N GLY A 263 -15.63 4.31 11.95
CA GLY A 263 -16.34 4.16 10.67
C GLY A 263 -15.47 4.44 9.43
N HIS A 264 -16.06 4.91 8.33
CA HIS A 264 -15.29 5.37 7.16
C HIS A 264 -14.54 6.66 7.54
N ARG A 265 -13.39 6.52 8.21
CA ARG A 265 -12.51 7.64 8.53
C ARG A 265 -11.70 8.07 7.30
N ARG A 266 -11.53 7.17 6.34
CA ARG A 266 -10.58 7.28 5.22
C ARG A 266 -11.31 7.36 3.88
N LEU A 267 -11.02 8.42 3.13
CA LEU A 267 -11.48 8.61 1.76
C LEU A 267 -10.26 8.52 0.83
N ARG A 268 -10.23 7.50 -0.03
CA ARG A 268 -9.19 7.34 -1.07
C ARG A 268 -9.73 7.83 -2.41
N LEU A 269 -9.08 8.84 -2.98
CA LEU A 269 -9.49 9.52 -4.19
C LEU A 269 -8.41 9.36 -5.26
N GLU A 270 -8.75 8.68 -6.35
CA GLU A 270 -7.90 8.51 -7.52
C GLU A 270 -8.16 9.66 -8.49
N GLY A 271 -7.13 10.49 -8.72
CA GLY A 271 -7.18 11.67 -9.57
C GLY A 271 -6.48 11.47 -10.92
N SER A 272 -6.27 10.24 -11.38
CA SER A 272 -5.63 9.99 -12.67
C SER A 272 -6.58 10.38 -13.82
N ASP A 273 -6.21 11.41 -14.58
CA ASP A 273 -6.96 11.81 -15.77
C ASP A 273 -6.31 11.26 -17.04
N VAL A 274 -6.68 10.02 -17.40
CA VAL A 274 -6.27 9.40 -18.67
C VAL A 274 -6.93 10.04 -19.90
N THR A 275 -7.95 10.90 -19.71
CA THR A 275 -8.58 11.62 -20.83
C THR A 275 -7.74 12.84 -21.21
N SER A 276 -7.27 13.59 -20.21
CA SER A 276 -6.43 14.78 -20.42
C SER A 276 -4.95 14.43 -20.60
N ASN A 277 -4.49 13.34 -19.98
CA ASN A 277 -3.11 12.85 -20.07
C ASN A 277 -3.09 11.37 -20.52
N PRO A 278 -3.38 11.09 -21.81
CA PRO A 278 -3.39 9.72 -22.32
C PRO A 278 -1.97 9.12 -22.30
N LEU A 279 -1.85 7.86 -21.89
CA LEU A 279 -0.55 7.16 -21.85
C LEU A 279 -0.19 6.55 -23.20
N THR A 280 -1.17 5.92 -23.83
CA THR A 280 -1.02 5.18 -25.08
C THR A 280 -1.58 5.97 -26.27
N GLY A 281 -2.42 6.98 -26.03
CA GLY A 281 -3.23 7.63 -27.07
C GLY A 281 -4.47 6.83 -27.46
N PHE A 282 -4.74 5.70 -26.79
CA PHE A 282 -5.90 4.84 -27.00
C PHE A 282 -6.68 4.69 -25.68
N SER A 283 -7.80 5.41 -25.56
CA SER A 283 -8.55 5.53 -24.30
C SER A 283 -9.03 4.21 -23.69
N ASN A 284 -9.32 3.21 -24.52
CA ASN A 284 -9.71 1.89 -24.08
C ASN A 284 -8.54 1.13 -23.44
N VAL A 285 -7.34 1.25 -24.01
CA VAL A 285 -6.10 0.68 -23.46
C VAL A 285 -5.70 1.43 -22.19
N ASP A 286 -5.76 2.76 -22.18
CA ASP A 286 -5.43 3.57 -21.00
C ASP A 286 -6.32 3.22 -19.80
N ARG A 287 -7.62 2.99 -20.03
CA ARG A 287 -8.54 2.53 -18.98
C ARG A 287 -8.18 1.14 -18.45
N HIS A 288 -7.77 0.22 -19.33
CA HIS A 288 -7.32 -1.11 -18.93
C HIS A 288 -6.02 -1.05 -18.12
N LEU A 289 -5.08 -0.18 -18.51
CA LEU A 289 -3.83 0.02 -17.79
C LEU A 289 -4.04 0.52 -16.36
N LEU A 290 -5.12 1.27 -16.07
CA LEU A 290 -5.48 1.61 -14.68
C LEU A 290 -5.79 0.35 -13.85
N SER A 291 -6.50 -0.62 -14.43
CA SER A 291 -6.78 -1.90 -13.76
C SER A 291 -5.51 -2.73 -13.55
N VAL A 292 -4.60 -2.72 -14.52
CA VAL A 292 -3.28 -3.37 -14.41
C VAL A 292 -2.49 -2.76 -13.27
N ARG A 293 -2.40 -1.42 -13.21
CA ARG A 293 -1.73 -0.70 -12.14
C ARG A 293 -2.33 -1.01 -10.78
N ASP A 294 -3.65 -1.01 -10.66
CA ASP A 294 -4.31 -1.32 -9.40
C ASP A 294 -3.96 -2.73 -8.92
N LYS A 295 -3.87 -3.72 -9.83
CA LYS A 295 -3.32 -5.06 -9.50
C LYS A 295 -1.87 -4.99 -9.01
N LEU A 296 -0.99 -4.23 -9.69
CA LEU A 296 0.40 -4.07 -9.26
C LEU A 296 0.50 -3.49 -7.84
N ARG A 297 -0.35 -2.52 -7.50
CA ARG A 297 -0.39 -1.90 -6.16
C ARG A 297 -0.81 -2.87 -5.05
N THR A 298 -1.49 -3.96 -5.37
CA THR A 298 -1.86 -4.98 -4.36
C THR A 298 -0.72 -5.94 -4.03
N PHE A 299 0.39 -5.94 -4.79
CA PHE A 299 1.48 -6.87 -4.59
C PHE A 299 2.43 -6.42 -3.47
N PRO A 300 2.62 -7.22 -2.40
CA PRO A 300 3.45 -6.84 -1.27
C PRO A 300 4.92 -6.60 -1.66
N GLY A 301 5.49 -5.51 -1.16
CA GLY A 301 6.91 -5.18 -1.34
C GLY A 301 7.29 -4.66 -2.74
N LEU A 302 6.33 -4.34 -3.61
CA LEU A 302 6.61 -3.64 -4.87
C LEU A 302 6.76 -2.13 -4.63
N HIS A 303 7.89 -1.55 -5.06
CA HIS A 303 8.16 -0.14 -4.86
C HIS A 303 7.31 0.75 -5.78
N SER A 304 6.90 1.93 -5.31
CA SER A 304 6.07 2.86 -6.11
C SER A 304 6.75 3.30 -7.40
N ASP A 305 8.07 3.50 -7.35
CA ASP A 305 8.84 3.91 -8.53
C ASP A 305 8.92 2.80 -9.57
N ASP A 306 8.99 1.54 -9.14
CA ASP A 306 8.96 0.39 -10.05
C ASP A 306 7.60 0.32 -10.75
N ILE A 307 6.50 0.52 -10.00
CA ILE A 307 5.14 0.62 -10.59
C ILE A 307 5.10 1.78 -11.59
N ALA A 308 5.57 2.98 -11.23
CA ALA A 308 5.56 4.13 -12.11
C ALA A 308 6.36 3.89 -13.40
N ASN A 309 7.57 3.35 -13.28
CA ASN A 309 8.43 3.04 -14.42
C ASN A 309 7.82 1.95 -15.32
N THR A 310 7.26 0.89 -14.73
CA THR A 310 6.51 -0.13 -15.47
C THR A 310 5.32 0.48 -16.21
N MET A 311 4.56 1.38 -15.59
CA MET A 311 3.41 2.01 -16.25
C MET A 311 3.83 2.93 -17.41
N THR A 312 4.98 3.61 -17.33
CA THR A 312 5.55 4.35 -18.45
C THR A 312 5.87 3.43 -19.63
N ILE A 313 6.51 2.28 -19.36
CA ILE A 313 6.79 1.26 -20.40
C ILE A 313 5.50 0.74 -21.02
N LEU A 314 4.49 0.44 -20.20
CA LEU A 314 3.20 -0.06 -20.65
C LEU A 314 2.43 0.98 -21.48
N GLY A 315 2.61 2.28 -21.21
CA GLY A 315 2.11 3.34 -22.08
C GLY A 315 2.71 3.25 -23.49
N GLY A 316 4.01 2.97 -23.58
CA GLY A 316 4.71 2.73 -24.85
C GLY A 316 4.30 1.44 -25.55
N LEU A 317 4.35 0.31 -24.84
CA LEU A 317 4.01 -1.00 -25.40
C LEU A 317 2.52 -1.11 -25.74
N GLY A 318 1.63 -0.53 -24.93
CA GLY A 318 0.19 -0.46 -25.21
C GLY A 318 -0.12 0.36 -26.46
N ASN A 319 0.62 1.47 -26.68
CA ASN A 319 0.55 2.22 -27.94
C ASN A 319 0.98 1.35 -29.14
N ILE A 320 2.09 0.63 -29.02
CA ILE A 320 2.58 -0.29 -30.06
C ILE A 320 1.55 -1.40 -30.34
N ALA A 321 1.00 -2.03 -29.30
CA ALA A 321 0.00 -3.10 -29.42
C ALA A 321 -1.27 -2.60 -30.12
N ALA A 322 -1.77 -1.42 -29.76
CA ALA A 322 -2.94 -0.82 -30.39
C ALA A 322 -2.70 -0.40 -31.85
N GLN A 323 -1.51 0.15 -32.16
CA GLN A 323 -1.13 0.44 -33.54
C GLN A 323 -0.97 -0.84 -34.37
N ALA A 324 -0.44 -1.92 -33.77
CA ALA A 324 -0.31 -3.21 -34.45
C ALA A 324 -1.67 -3.80 -34.81
N LEU A 325 -2.62 -3.79 -33.87
CA LEU A 325 -3.98 -4.29 -34.08
C LEU A 325 -4.76 -3.45 -35.11
N LYS A 326 -4.68 -2.11 -35.05
CA LYS A 326 -5.47 -1.22 -35.93
C LYS A 326 -4.83 -0.96 -37.29
N GLY A 327 -3.51 -0.80 -37.32
CA GLY A 327 -2.75 -0.35 -38.48
C GLY A 327 -1.96 -1.45 -39.19
N GLY A 328 -1.90 -2.66 -38.62
CA GLY A 328 -1.11 -3.76 -39.19
C GLY A 328 0.40 -3.47 -39.16
N LEU A 329 0.89 -2.97 -38.01
CA LEU A 329 2.29 -2.56 -37.84
C LEU A 329 3.31 -3.68 -38.13
N PHE A 330 2.94 -4.93 -37.86
CA PHE A 330 3.80 -6.11 -38.03
C PHE A 330 3.16 -7.12 -38.97
N GLU A 331 3.92 -7.55 -39.98
CA GLU A 331 3.48 -8.53 -40.97
C GLU A 331 3.62 -9.97 -40.45
N ALA A 332 2.94 -10.91 -41.12
CA ALA A 332 3.07 -12.32 -40.77
C ALA A 332 4.51 -12.80 -41.01
N GLY A 333 5.08 -13.55 -40.06
CA GLY A 333 6.47 -14.01 -40.16
C GLY A 333 7.52 -12.93 -39.85
N THR A 334 7.14 -11.81 -39.23
CA THR A 334 8.10 -10.83 -38.71
C THR A 334 9.13 -11.54 -37.81
N SER A 335 10.41 -11.22 -37.98
CA SER A 335 11.49 -11.81 -37.18
C SER A 335 11.65 -11.11 -35.81
N GLU A 336 12.26 -11.81 -34.85
CA GLU A 336 12.57 -11.25 -33.52
C GLU A 336 13.42 -9.98 -33.62
N GLN A 337 14.46 -9.97 -34.45
CA GLN A 337 15.28 -8.78 -34.67
C GLN A 337 14.47 -7.60 -35.23
N GLN A 338 13.54 -7.84 -36.17
CA GLN A 338 12.69 -6.78 -36.71
C GLN A 338 11.74 -6.22 -35.66
N PHE A 339 11.15 -7.10 -34.84
CA PHE A 339 10.30 -6.70 -33.72
C PHE A 339 11.08 -5.87 -32.70
N GLN A 340 12.25 -6.36 -32.27
CA GLN A 340 13.13 -5.66 -31.34
C GLN A 340 13.55 -4.29 -31.85
N ASN A 341 14.03 -4.20 -33.09
CA ASN A 341 14.44 -2.93 -33.69
C ASN A 341 13.28 -1.93 -33.73
N LYS A 342 12.09 -2.37 -34.16
CA LYS A 342 10.93 -1.49 -34.30
C LYS A 342 10.37 -1.05 -32.96
N THR A 343 10.25 -1.97 -32.01
CA THR A 343 9.81 -1.67 -30.64
C THR A 343 10.78 -0.70 -29.97
N THR A 344 12.08 -0.93 -30.09
CA THR A 344 13.12 -0.03 -29.55
C THR A 344 13.01 1.38 -30.16
N GLU A 345 12.87 1.49 -31.48
CA GLU A 345 12.68 2.76 -32.18
C GLU A 345 11.46 3.52 -31.63
N MET A 346 10.31 2.85 -31.55
CA MET A 346 9.05 3.47 -31.11
C MET A 346 9.08 3.88 -29.64
N LEU A 347 9.64 3.04 -28.76
CA LEU A 347 9.80 3.37 -27.35
C LEU A 347 10.76 4.54 -27.15
N ARG A 348 11.92 4.54 -27.84
CA ARG A 348 12.93 5.61 -27.75
C ARG A 348 12.43 6.96 -28.28
N ASN A 349 11.47 6.95 -29.23
CA ASN A 349 10.86 8.18 -29.75
C ASN A 349 9.85 8.83 -28.79
N ARG A 350 9.50 8.18 -27.67
CA ARG A 350 8.66 8.81 -26.65
C ARG A 350 9.50 9.66 -25.70
N SER A 351 9.04 10.86 -25.41
CA SER A 351 9.73 11.82 -24.53
C SER A 351 9.84 11.35 -23.07
N ASP A 352 8.93 10.48 -22.62
CA ASP A 352 8.92 9.89 -21.29
C ASP A 352 9.82 8.65 -21.15
N ILE A 353 10.34 8.12 -22.27
CA ILE A 353 11.23 6.95 -22.31
C ILE A 353 12.63 7.33 -22.79
N GLY A 354 12.74 7.82 -24.03
CA GLY A 354 13.93 8.47 -24.60
C GLY A 354 15.28 7.86 -24.21
N GLU A 355 16.12 8.71 -23.60
CA GLU A 355 17.49 8.41 -23.20
C GLU A 355 17.62 7.35 -22.10
N HIS A 356 16.54 7.09 -21.36
CA HIS A 356 16.55 6.13 -20.26
C HIS A 356 16.34 4.68 -20.73
N LEU A 357 16.06 4.47 -22.02
CA LEU A 357 15.96 3.14 -22.61
C LEU A 357 17.33 2.64 -23.04
N GLN A 358 17.85 1.66 -22.30
CA GLN A 358 19.13 1.05 -22.56
C GLN A 358 18.95 -0.28 -23.30
N SER A 359 19.78 -0.50 -24.31
CA SER A 359 19.98 -1.81 -24.93
C SER A 359 21.25 -2.40 -24.34
N HIS A 360 21.25 -3.65 -23.90
CA HIS A 360 22.46 -4.28 -23.39
C HIS A 360 23.36 -4.76 -24.56
N PRO A 361 24.65 -4.39 -24.58
CA PRO A 361 25.63 -5.05 -25.45
C PRO A 361 25.88 -6.46 -24.94
N GLU A 362 26.04 -7.42 -25.86
CA GLU A 362 26.35 -8.83 -25.57
C GLU A 362 27.47 -8.98 -24.52
N ALA A 363 27.11 -9.26 -23.27
CA ALA A 363 28.04 -9.68 -22.22
C ALA A 363 27.51 -10.97 -21.59
N ALA A 364 28.29 -12.03 -21.79
CA ALA A 364 28.11 -13.42 -21.36
C ALA A 364 27.14 -13.66 -20.18
N GLY A 365 25.97 -14.24 -20.46
CA GLY A 365 25.04 -14.72 -19.41
C GLY A 365 23.56 -14.89 -19.80
N GLY A 366 23.17 -14.48 -21.00
CA GLY A 366 21.78 -14.35 -21.41
C GLY A 366 21.41 -12.87 -21.46
N VAL A 367 20.89 -12.40 -22.60
CA VAL A 367 20.61 -10.99 -22.88
C VAL A 367 19.16 -10.67 -22.57
N THR A 368 18.89 -9.65 -21.75
CA THR A 368 17.61 -8.94 -21.75
C THR A 368 17.63 -7.94 -22.88
N ASP A 369 16.58 -7.89 -23.69
CA ASP A 369 16.59 -7.07 -24.90
C ASP A 369 16.65 -5.56 -24.60
N LEU A 370 15.89 -5.10 -23.61
CA LEU A 370 15.81 -3.69 -23.23
C LEU A 370 15.69 -3.52 -21.71
N ILE A 371 16.21 -2.41 -21.19
CA ILE A 371 16.04 -2.01 -19.79
C ILE A 371 15.61 -0.54 -19.76
N PHE A 372 14.60 -0.23 -18.95
CA PHE A 372 14.18 1.15 -18.69
C PHE A 372 14.14 1.38 -17.18
N ARG A 373 15.03 2.27 -16.69
CA ARG A 373 15.14 2.60 -15.25
C ARG A 373 15.15 1.34 -14.37
N ASP A 374 16.05 0.42 -14.71
CA ASP A 374 16.25 -0.88 -14.07
C ASP A 374 15.09 -1.88 -14.19
N ILE A 375 14.01 -1.56 -14.92
CA ILE A 375 12.94 -2.51 -15.24
C ILE A 375 13.33 -3.27 -16.52
N PRO A 376 13.52 -4.60 -16.45
CA PRO A 376 13.84 -5.40 -17.63
C PRO A 376 12.61 -5.57 -18.54
N ILE A 377 12.85 -5.49 -19.84
CA ILE A 377 11.87 -5.71 -20.90
C ILE A 377 12.41 -6.80 -21.82
N GLU A 378 11.80 -7.98 -21.78
CA GLU A 378 12.11 -9.10 -22.67
C GLU A 378 11.22 -9.04 -23.91
N LEU A 379 11.80 -9.17 -25.10
CA LEU A 379 11.06 -9.19 -26.37
C LEU A 379 11.16 -10.57 -27.02
N LYS A 380 10.02 -11.13 -27.46
CA LYS A 380 9.97 -12.43 -28.15
C LYS A 380 9.00 -12.40 -29.31
N VAL A 381 9.10 -13.39 -30.19
CA VAL A 381 8.17 -13.58 -31.31
C VAL A 381 7.61 -14.99 -31.34
N GLU A 382 6.34 -15.12 -31.71
CA GLU A 382 5.70 -16.36 -32.12
C GLU A 382 5.02 -16.18 -33.49
N ASN A 383 5.37 -17.06 -34.43
CA ASN A 383 4.93 -16.97 -35.83
C ASN A 383 3.99 -18.09 -36.24
N ASN A 384 3.86 -19.15 -35.45
CA ASN A 384 3.17 -20.37 -35.89
C ASN A 384 1.82 -20.58 -35.21
N LYS A 385 1.58 -19.97 -34.05
CA LYS A 385 0.36 -20.12 -33.28
C LYS A 385 -0.10 -18.80 -32.67
N VAL A 386 -1.41 -18.67 -32.52
CA VAL A 386 -2.00 -17.61 -31.71
C VAL A 386 -1.67 -17.90 -30.24
N LEU A 387 -1.16 -16.89 -29.54
CA LEU A 387 -0.85 -16.92 -28.12
C LEU A 387 -1.70 -15.89 -27.38
N PHE A 388 -2.12 -16.22 -26.16
CA PHE A 388 -2.64 -15.28 -25.18
C PHE A 388 -1.61 -15.08 -24.06
N PRO A 389 -1.73 -14.03 -23.23
CA PRO A 389 -0.76 -13.77 -22.16
C PRO A 389 -0.45 -15.00 -21.29
N LYS A 390 -1.47 -15.78 -20.93
CA LYS A 390 -1.34 -17.04 -20.16
C LYS A 390 -0.52 -18.15 -20.83
N ASP A 391 -0.38 -18.13 -22.15
CA ASP A 391 0.34 -19.16 -22.93
C ASP A 391 1.86 -18.88 -22.98
N CYS A 392 2.30 -17.77 -22.37
CA CYS A 392 3.65 -17.24 -22.46
C CYS A 392 4.57 -17.66 -21.31
N THR A 393 4.11 -18.58 -20.45
CA THR A 393 4.81 -19.07 -19.25
C THR A 393 6.22 -19.60 -19.54
N LYS A 394 6.47 -20.15 -20.74
CA LYS A 394 7.80 -20.62 -21.17
C LYS A 394 8.89 -19.54 -21.16
N PHE A 395 8.52 -18.26 -21.14
CA PHE A 395 9.45 -17.13 -21.10
C PHE A 395 9.55 -16.46 -19.73
N PHE A 396 8.80 -16.97 -18.73
CA PHE A 396 8.71 -16.33 -17.41
C PHE A 396 10.01 -16.46 -16.63
N ASP A 397 10.65 -17.63 -16.65
CA ASP A 397 11.91 -17.87 -15.95
C ASP A 397 13.01 -16.91 -16.40
N GLN A 398 13.11 -16.67 -17.72
CA GLN A 398 14.08 -15.75 -18.29
C GLN A 398 13.80 -14.30 -17.83
N THR A 399 12.54 -13.86 -17.93
CA THR A 399 12.15 -12.50 -17.53
C THR A 399 12.37 -12.27 -16.03
N ALA A 400 12.02 -13.27 -15.20
CA ALA A 400 12.19 -13.21 -13.75
C ALA A 400 13.67 -13.22 -13.34
N ALA A 401 14.51 -14.01 -14.00
CA ALA A 401 15.95 -14.05 -13.73
C ALA A 401 16.59 -12.66 -13.92
N TYR A 402 16.19 -11.92 -14.96
CA TYR A 402 16.68 -10.57 -15.19
C TYR A 402 16.18 -9.56 -14.16
N ALA A 403 14.89 -9.64 -13.79
CA ALA A 403 14.34 -8.78 -12.74
C ALA A 403 15.10 -8.98 -11.43
N ILE A 404 15.31 -10.23 -11.02
CA ILE A 404 16.09 -10.57 -9.83
C ILE A 404 17.53 -10.07 -9.94
N GLY A 405 18.17 -10.24 -11.10
CA GLY A 405 19.53 -9.76 -11.37
C GLY A 405 19.70 -8.24 -11.22
N LEU A 406 18.64 -7.48 -11.51
CA LEU A 406 18.57 -6.02 -11.32
C LEU A 406 18.02 -5.61 -9.95
N GLY A 407 17.80 -6.55 -9.03
CA GLY A 407 17.24 -6.29 -7.70
C GLY A 407 15.76 -5.89 -7.72
N LYS A 408 15.03 -6.20 -8.80
CA LYS A 408 13.63 -5.87 -9.00
C LYS A 408 12.72 -7.05 -8.70
N ARG A 409 11.48 -6.73 -8.33
CA ARG A 409 10.38 -7.69 -8.15
C ARG A 409 9.36 -7.66 -9.29
N ILE A 410 9.69 -6.97 -10.38
CA ILE A 410 8.83 -6.85 -11.56
C ILE A 410 9.67 -6.84 -12.83
N GLY A 411 9.15 -7.47 -13.88
CA GLY A 411 9.68 -7.44 -15.24
C GLY A 411 8.56 -7.35 -16.27
N VAL A 412 8.91 -6.91 -17.48
CA VAL A 412 7.96 -6.79 -18.60
C VAL A 412 8.34 -7.78 -19.69
N LEU A 413 7.37 -8.55 -20.19
CA LEU A 413 7.53 -9.48 -21.29
C LEU A 413 6.63 -9.04 -22.44
N SER A 414 7.19 -8.62 -23.56
CA SER A 414 6.42 -8.28 -24.75
C SER A 414 6.63 -9.30 -25.85
N ILE A 415 5.54 -9.83 -26.38
CA ILE A 415 5.57 -10.91 -27.37
C ILE A 415 4.82 -10.47 -28.60
N LEU A 416 5.49 -10.43 -29.74
CA LEU A 416 4.81 -10.31 -31.02
C LEU A 416 4.24 -11.67 -31.43
N GLU A 417 2.93 -11.73 -31.56
CA GLU A 417 2.21 -12.86 -32.14
C GLU A 417 1.86 -12.51 -33.60
N SER A 418 2.67 -13.01 -34.53
CA SER A 418 2.58 -12.72 -35.98
C SER A 418 2.22 -13.96 -36.81
N SER A 419 1.46 -14.89 -36.24
CA SER A 419 0.84 -15.95 -37.05
C SER A 419 -0.13 -15.38 -38.09
N PRO A 420 -0.27 -16.00 -39.27
CA PRO A 420 -1.22 -15.54 -40.30
C PRO A 420 -2.66 -15.55 -39.78
N LYS A 421 -3.35 -14.41 -39.89
CA LYS A 421 -4.74 -14.26 -39.42
C LYS A 421 -5.71 -14.10 -40.59
N SER A 422 -6.86 -14.75 -40.51
CA SER A 422 -7.96 -14.63 -41.47
C SER A 422 -9.22 -13.98 -40.87
N ALA A 423 -9.23 -13.75 -39.56
CA ALA A 423 -10.32 -13.14 -38.82
C ALA A 423 -9.78 -12.17 -37.74
N PRO A 424 -10.58 -11.20 -37.28
CA PRO A 424 -10.24 -10.37 -36.13
C PRO A 424 -9.96 -11.25 -34.90
N LEU A 425 -8.98 -10.84 -34.08
CA LEU A 425 -8.67 -11.51 -32.82
C LEU A 425 -8.67 -10.50 -31.69
N GLY A 426 -9.55 -10.75 -30.72
CA GLY A 426 -9.57 -10.09 -29.42
C GLY A 426 -9.60 -8.56 -29.47
N ILE A 427 -9.29 -7.98 -28.32
CA ILE A 427 -9.05 -6.56 -28.11
C ILE A 427 -7.71 -6.41 -27.37
N VAL A 428 -7.07 -5.24 -27.46
CA VAL A 428 -5.74 -5.01 -26.86
C VAL A 428 -5.75 -5.21 -25.34
N GLU A 429 -6.89 -4.97 -24.70
CA GLU A 429 -7.10 -5.16 -23.28
C GLU A 429 -6.88 -6.62 -22.85
N ASP A 430 -7.29 -7.59 -23.65
CA ASP A 430 -7.10 -9.02 -23.37
C ASP A 430 -5.64 -9.47 -23.56
N ASP A 431 -4.83 -8.61 -24.16
CA ASP A 431 -3.43 -8.87 -24.50
C ASP A 431 -2.44 -8.32 -23.46
N ILE A 432 -2.93 -7.63 -22.41
CA ILE A 432 -2.11 -7.09 -21.33
C ILE A 432 -2.55 -7.68 -19.99
N GLU A 433 -1.69 -8.48 -19.36
CA GLU A 433 -2.00 -9.17 -18.12
C GLU A 433 -0.78 -9.28 -17.18
N VAL A 434 -1.03 -9.38 -15.88
CA VAL A 434 -0.01 -9.49 -14.83
C VAL A 434 -0.04 -10.90 -14.25
N PHE A 435 1.13 -11.52 -14.15
CA PHE A 435 1.30 -12.83 -13.54
C PHE A 435 2.28 -12.76 -12.38
N ALA A 436 1.98 -13.42 -11.27
CA ALA A 436 2.96 -13.70 -10.23
C ALA A 436 3.71 -14.99 -10.59
N HIS A 437 5.03 -14.90 -10.70
CA HIS A 437 5.89 -16.04 -11.02
C HIS A 437 6.80 -16.35 -9.84
N GLN A 438 6.82 -17.61 -9.40
CA GLN A 438 7.67 -18.05 -8.32
C GLN A 438 9.02 -18.51 -8.86
N THR A 439 10.11 -17.91 -8.39
CA THR A 439 11.47 -18.29 -8.79
C THR A 439 12.31 -18.47 -7.53
N GLY A 440 12.58 -19.73 -7.17
CA GLY A 440 13.21 -20.08 -5.90
C GLY A 440 12.34 -19.66 -4.71
N GLN A 441 12.89 -18.82 -3.81
CA GLN A 441 12.15 -18.28 -2.66
C GLN A 441 11.53 -16.89 -2.93
N SER A 442 11.71 -16.32 -4.13
CA SER A 442 11.17 -15.02 -4.48
C SER A 442 9.97 -15.13 -5.41
N THR A 443 9.03 -14.20 -5.25
CA THR A 443 7.92 -13.99 -6.19
C THR A 443 8.21 -12.74 -7.00
N VAL A 444 8.20 -12.86 -8.32
CA VAL A 444 8.40 -11.75 -9.26
C VAL A 444 7.13 -11.57 -10.08
N LEU A 445 6.68 -10.32 -10.24
CA LEU A 445 5.61 -10.00 -11.17
C LEU A 445 6.12 -9.91 -12.60
N ILE A 446 5.39 -10.53 -13.52
CA ILE A 446 5.66 -10.44 -14.95
C ILE A 446 4.44 -9.80 -15.60
N VAL A 447 4.64 -8.61 -16.17
CA VAL A 447 3.61 -7.97 -16.99
C VAL A 447 3.80 -8.40 -18.43
N VAL A 448 2.85 -9.16 -18.95
CA VAL A 448 2.86 -9.67 -20.32
C VAL A 448 2.08 -8.72 -21.21
N VAL A 449 2.67 -8.34 -22.35
CA VAL A 449 2.03 -7.56 -23.41
C VAL A 449 2.14 -8.33 -24.73
N VAL A 450 1.03 -8.87 -25.21
CA VAL A 450 0.96 -9.51 -26.54
C VAL A 450 0.69 -8.44 -27.60
N VAL A 451 1.58 -8.33 -28.58
CA VAL A 451 1.44 -7.46 -29.74
C VAL A 451 0.92 -8.29 -30.89
N ARG A 452 -0.24 -7.95 -31.45
CA ARG A 452 -0.87 -8.72 -32.53
C ARG A 452 -0.40 -8.25 -33.91
N GLY A 453 0.34 -9.10 -34.61
CA GLY A 453 0.76 -8.91 -36.02
C GLY A 453 0.02 -9.84 -36.98
N GLY A 454 0.45 -9.91 -38.24
CA GLY A 454 -0.02 -10.95 -39.18
C GLY A 454 -1.44 -10.76 -39.71
N PHE A 455 -2.06 -9.58 -39.51
CA PHE A 455 -3.31 -9.22 -40.16
C PHE A 455 -3.09 -8.91 -41.65
N PRO A 456 -4.02 -9.32 -42.53
CA PRO A 456 -3.97 -8.95 -43.93
C PRO A 456 -4.09 -7.44 -44.09
N LYS A 457 -3.25 -6.85 -44.95
CA LYS A 457 -3.34 -5.42 -45.25
C LYS A 457 -4.72 -5.09 -45.83
N PRO A 458 -5.33 -3.93 -45.52
CA PRO A 458 -6.61 -3.51 -46.11
C PRO A 458 -6.62 -3.59 -47.64
N SER A 459 -5.50 -3.30 -48.30
CA SER A 459 -5.31 -3.42 -49.75
C SER A 459 -5.48 -4.84 -50.32
N SER A 460 -5.43 -5.86 -49.46
CA SER A 460 -5.58 -7.27 -49.83
C SER A 460 -7.05 -7.68 -49.99
N TYR A 461 -7.98 -6.90 -49.42
CA TYR A 461 -9.44 -7.12 -49.52
C TYR A 461 -10.07 -6.46 -50.75
N SER A 462 -9.30 -5.68 -51.52
CA SER A 462 -9.77 -4.97 -52.71
C SER A 462 -9.52 -5.72 -54.03
N ARG A 463 -9.38 -7.04 -54.00
CA ARG A 463 -9.18 -7.87 -55.20
C ARG A 463 -10.40 -8.70 -55.57
#